data_AF-R5GI13-F1
#
_entry.id   AF-R5GI13-F1
#
_cell.length_a   1.000
_cell.length_b   1.000
_cell.length_c   1.000
_cell.angle_alpha   90.00
_cell.angle_beta   90.00
_cell.angle_gamma   90.00
#
_symmetry.space_group_name_H-M   'P 1'
#
loop_
_entity.id
_entity.type
_entity.pdbx_description
1 polymer ?
#
loop_
_entity_poly.entity_id
_entity_poly.type
_entity_poly.pdbx_seq_one_letter_code
_entity_poly.pdbx_strand_id
1 'polypeptide(L)'
;MVKSRLSDGESLNIGGYVVRNENNRIITDRSAVIRNHTEICNTFETPALDGAAEIEAYADGNMIEVFVNNGEYVITNAVYDLSDELSGNAELFGLACAEE
;
A
#
# COMPACT_ATOMS: atom_id res chain seq x y z
N MET A 1 9.09 -0.77 -6.30
CA MET A 1 8.48 -1.70 -5.32
C MET A 1 8.84 -1.22 -3.92
N VAL A 2 7.87 -1.25 -3.01
CA VAL A 2 8.07 -0.96 -1.58
C VAL A 2 7.85 -2.24 -0.80
N LYS A 3 8.72 -2.56 0.16
CA LYS A 3 8.51 -3.64 1.12
C LYS A 3 8.46 -3.12 2.54
N SER A 4 7.63 -3.74 3.37
CA SER A 4 7.50 -3.40 4.79
C SER A 4 7.01 -4.60 5.58
N ARG A 5 7.20 -4.55 6.90
CA ARG A 5 6.53 -5.42 7.86
C ARG A 5 5.73 -4.54 8.81
N LEU A 6 4.42 -4.75 8.86
CA LEU A 6 3.51 -3.96 9.69
C LEU A 6 2.95 -4.80 10.84
N SER A 7 3.33 -4.44 12.06
CA SER A 7 2.71 -4.90 13.31
C SER A 7 1.41 -4.14 13.57
N ASP A 8 0.57 -4.65 14.47
CA ASP A 8 -0.67 -3.98 14.85
C ASP A 8 -0.40 -2.53 15.34
N GLY A 9 -1.14 -1.57 14.77
CA GLY A 9 -0.98 -0.14 15.00
C GLY A 9 0.06 0.55 14.09
N GLU A 10 0.83 -0.19 13.29
CA GLU A 10 1.81 0.39 12.36
C GLU A 10 1.18 0.74 11.02
N SER A 11 1.78 1.73 10.34
CA SER A 11 1.35 2.19 9.03
C SER A 11 2.52 2.55 8.12
N LEU A 12 2.22 2.54 6.83
CA LEU A 12 3.07 2.86 5.72
C LEU A 12 2.30 3.82 4.80
N ASN A 13 2.90 4.96 4.49
CA ASN A 13 2.38 5.90 3.51
C ASN A 13 3.25 5.84 2.25
N ILE A 14 2.62 5.50 1.13
CA ILE A 14 3.22 5.39 -0.20
C ILE A 14 2.60 6.49 -1.05
N GLY A 15 3.23 7.64 -1.13
CA GLY A 15 2.83 8.74 -2.00
C GLY A 15 1.44 9.32 -1.72
N GLY A 16 0.92 9.16 -0.50
CA GLY A 16 -0.46 9.50 -0.11
C GLY A 16 -1.41 8.30 -0.04
N TYR A 17 -1.03 7.13 -0.58
CA TYR A 17 -1.75 5.87 -0.38
C TYR A 17 -1.30 5.23 0.93
N VAL A 18 -2.24 5.03 1.87
CA VAL A 18 -1.91 4.53 3.20
C VAL A 18 -2.21 3.04 3.30
N VAL A 19 -1.27 2.27 3.83
CA VAL A 19 -1.44 0.87 4.25
C VAL A 19 -1.21 0.80 5.75
N ARG A 20 -2.14 0.24 6.51
CA ARG A 20 -2.02 0.13 7.97
C ARG A 20 -2.48 -1.23 8.46
N ASN A 21 -1.88 -1.71 9.54
CA ASN A 21 -2.34 -2.91 10.23
C ASN A 21 -3.13 -2.48 11.47
N GLU A 22 -4.43 -2.73 11.49
CA GLU A 22 -5.31 -2.38 12.61
C GLU A 22 -6.19 -3.58 12.97
N ASN A 23 -6.13 -4.01 14.23
CA ASN A 23 -6.84 -5.20 14.72
C ASN A 23 -6.49 -6.47 13.91
N ASN A 24 -5.21 -6.61 13.58
CA ASN A 24 -4.67 -7.66 12.70
C ASN A 24 -5.31 -7.69 11.30
N ARG A 25 -5.74 -6.56 10.75
CA ARG A 25 -6.24 -6.45 9.38
C ARG A 25 -5.40 -5.46 8.63
N ILE A 26 -5.02 -5.80 7.40
CA ILE A 26 -4.44 -4.80 6.51
C ILE A 26 -5.56 -3.98 5.93
N ILE A 27 -5.52 -2.68 6.21
CA ILE A 27 -6.45 -1.67 5.73
C ILE A 27 -5.67 -0.75 4.79
N THR A 28 -6.20 -0.53 3.60
CA THR A 28 -5.66 0.45 2.65
C THR A 28 -6.59 1.63 2.51
N ASP A 29 -6.02 2.82 2.25
CA ASP A 29 -6.77 4.06 2.06
C ASP A 29 -6.18 4.86 0.91
N ARG A 30 -7.00 5.14 -0.10
CA ARG A 30 -6.64 5.90 -1.31
C ARG A 30 -7.29 7.28 -1.39
N SER A 31 -7.93 7.76 -0.34
CA SER A 31 -8.69 9.02 -0.36
C SER A 31 -7.86 10.23 -0.80
N ALA A 32 -6.57 10.27 -0.45
CA ALA A 32 -5.66 11.35 -0.85
C ALA A 32 -5.16 11.26 -2.30
N VAL A 33 -5.28 10.09 -2.94
CA VAL A 33 -4.71 9.77 -4.26
C VAL A 33 -5.79 9.32 -5.24
N ILE A 34 -6.98 9.90 -5.13
CA ILE A 34 -8.11 9.59 -6.00
C ILE A 34 -8.90 10.85 -6.38
N ARG A 35 -8.23 12.00 -6.43
CA ARG A 35 -8.80 13.29 -6.89
C ARG A 35 -10.12 13.67 -6.21
N ASN A 36 -10.26 13.37 -4.92
CA ASN A 36 -11.45 13.63 -4.12
C ASN A 36 -12.74 12.96 -4.65
N HIS A 37 -12.64 11.84 -5.37
CA HIS A 37 -13.79 10.99 -5.64
C HIS A 37 -14.32 10.41 -4.32
N THR A 38 -15.48 10.90 -3.88
CA THR A 38 -16.12 10.55 -2.59
C THR A 38 -17.29 9.58 -2.76
N GLU A 39 -17.75 9.43 -4.00
CA GLU A 39 -18.83 8.54 -4.42
C GLU A 39 -18.42 7.07 -4.52
N ILE A 40 -17.12 6.79 -4.43
CA ILE A 40 -16.54 5.44 -4.51
C ILE A 40 -15.89 5.04 -3.19
N CYS A 41 -15.80 3.74 -2.95
CA CYS A 41 -15.07 3.21 -1.79
C CYS A 41 -13.58 3.56 -1.90
N ASN A 42 -13.03 4.09 -0.82
CA ASN A 42 -11.62 4.51 -0.71
C ASN A 42 -10.84 3.71 0.32
N THR A 43 -11.54 2.91 1.13
CA THR A 43 -10.93 2.07 2.16
C THR A 43 -11.25 0.62 1.88
N PHE A 44 -10.24 -0.25 1.94
CA PHE A 44 -10.37 -1.68 1.68
C PHE A 44 -9.61 -2.44 2.75
N GLU A 45 -10.06 -3.65 3.09
CA GLU A 45 -9.41 -4.43 4.14
C GLU A 45 -9.34 -5.92 3.81
N THR A 46 -8.32 -6.58 4.37
CA THR A 46 -8.25 -8.03 4.41
C THR A 46 -9.15 -8.59 5.52
N PRO A 47 -9.44 -9.91 5.50
CA PRO A 47 -9.79 -10.63 6.71
C PRO A 47 -8.72 -10.45 7.81
N ALA A 48 -9.06 -10.83 9.04
CA ALA A 48 -8.10 -10.83 10.14
C ALA A 48 -6.96 -11.84 9.88
N LEU A 49 -5.74 -11.43 10.21
CA LEU A 49 -4.48 -12.14 10.05
C LEU A 49 -3.95 -12.61 11.41
N ASP A 50 -2.94 -13.49 11.39
CA ASP A 50 -2.24 -13.95 12.59
C ASP A 50 -1.10 -13.01 13.00
N GLY A 51 -1.42 -11.72 13.20
CA GLY A 51 -0.49 -10.72 13.74
C GLY A 51 0.13 -9.78 12.70
N ALA A 52 1.46 -9.63 12.77
CA ALA A 52 2.19 -8.75 11.86
C ALA A 52 2.18 -9.28 10.43
N ALA A 53 2.05 -8.40 9.45
CA ALA A 53 1.96 -8.76 8.04
C ALA A 53 3.19 -8.30 7.25
N GLU A 54 3.57 -9.10 6.26
CA GLU A 54 4.53 -8.69 5.24
C GLU A 54 3.80 -8.00 4.09
N ILE A 55 4.30 -6.83 3.71
CA ILE A 55 3.70 -5.97 2.68
C ILE A 55 4.68 -5.85 1.52
N GLU A 56 4.22 -6.17 0.32
CA GLU A 56 4.90 -5.81 -0.93
C GLU A 56 3.95 -4.96 -1.78
N ALA A 57 4.31 -3.70 -2.01
CA ALA A 57 3.52 -2.78 -2.80
C ALA A 57 4.23 -2.43 -4.12
N TYR A 58 3.50 -2.57 -5.22
CA TYR A 58 3.93 -2.23 -6.56
C TYR A 58 3.08 -1.07 -7.04
N ALA A 59 3.71 0.09 -7.24
CA ALA A 59 3.09 1.24 -7.86
C ALA A 59 3.62 1.34 -9.30
N ASP A 60 2.71 1.37 -10.27
CA ASP A 60 3.02 1.57 -11.68
C ASP A 60 1.93 2.45 -12.32
N GLY A 61 2.34 3.64 -12.77
CA GLY A 61 1.44 4.65 -13.31
C GLY A 61 0.28 4.98 -12.37
N ASN A 62 -0.95 4.65 -12.80
CA ASN A 62 -2.19 4.95 -12.08
C ASN A 62 -2.74 3.72 -11.32
N MET A 63 -1.87 2.77 -10.97
CA MET A 63 -2.24 1.55 -10.27
C MET A 63 -1.27 1.31 -9.11
N ILE A 64 -1.82 0.83 -8.00
CA ILE A 64 -1.04 0.25 -6.90
C ILE A 64 -1.62 -1.11 -6.53
N GLU A 65 -0.73 -2.08 -6.34
CA GLU A 65 -1.06 -3.44 -5.90
C GLU A 65 -0.31 -3.74 -4.60
N VAL A 66 -1.07 -4.07 -3.55
CA VAL A 66 -0.53 -4.43 -2.24
C VAL A 66 -0.72 -5.92 -2.03
N PHE A 67 0.40 -6.65 -2.02
CA PHE A 67 0.46 -8.07 -1.70
C PHE A 67 0.74 -8.21 -0.20
N VAL A 68 -0.11 -8.97 0.48
CA VAL A 68 -0.03 -9.25 1.91
C VAL A 68 0.42 -10.69 2.11
N ASN A 69 1.41 -10.92 2.97
CA ASN A 69 1.94 -12.25 3.32
C ASN A 69 2.25 -13.12 2.09
N ASN A 70 3.18 -12.66 1.25
CA ASN A 70 3.57 -13.34 0.01
C ASN A 70 2.38 -13.65 -0.94
N GLY A 71 1.34 -12.81 -0.91
CA GLY A 71 0.18 -12.93 -1.80
C GLY A 71 -0.97 -13.78 -1.25
N GLU A 72 -1.00 -14.05 0.06
CA GLU A 72 -2.18 -14.60 0.74
C GLU A 72 -3.43 -13.74 0.46
N TYR A 73 -3.26 -12.42 0.47
CA TYR A 73 -4.25 -11.44 0.02
C TYR A 73 -3.61 -10.40 -0.90
N VAL A 74 -4.41 -9.87 -1.82
CA VAL A 74 -3.99 -8.79 -2.72
C VAL A 74 -5.07 -7.71 -2.76
N ILE A 75 -4.68 -6.46 -2.56
CA ILE A 75 -5.54 -5.29 -2.73
C ILE A 75 -4.98 -4.45 -3.88
N THR A 76 -5.73 -4.39 -4.97
CA THR A 76 -5.39 -3.62 -6.18
C THR A 76 -6.29 -2.39 -6.29
N ASN A 77 -5.70 -1.21 -6.40
CA ASN A 77 -6.43 0.06 -6.46
C ASN A 77 -5.90 0.94 -7.60
N ALA A 78 -6.84 1.47 -8.39
CA ALA A 78 -6.54 2.62 -9.24
C ALA A 78 -6.27 3.85 -8.35
N VAL A 79 -5.23 4.60 -8.69
CA VAL A 79 -4.74 5.77 -7.96
C VAL A 79 -4.29 6.85 -8.95
N TYR A 80 -4.38 8.10 -8.52
CA TYR A 80 -3.94 9.27 -9.26
C TYR A 80 -3.14 10.17 -8.33
N ASP A 81 -2.15 10.87 -8.90
CA ASP A 81 -1.41 11.91 -8.20
C ASP A 81 -0.65 11.37 -6.95
N LEU A 82 -0.21 10.11 -7.01
CA LEU A 82 0.79 9.56 -6.07
C LEU A 82 2.02 10.46 -6.07
N SER A 83 2.48 10.86 -4.88
CA SER A 83 3.75 11.59 -4.72
C SER A 83 4.93 10.63 -4.57
N ASP A 84 6.15 11.18 -4.64
CA ASP A 84 7.39 10.43 -4.35
C ASP A 84 7.67 10.27 -2.84
N GLU A 85 6.74 10.68 -1.97
CA GLU A 85 6.90 10.59 -0.52
C GLU A 85 6.73 9.15 -0.03
N LEU A 86 7.65 8.70 0.82
CA LEU A 86 7.55 7.42 1.51
C LEU A 86 7.79 7.66 3.00
N SER A 87 6.84 7.26 3.85
CA SER A 87 7.01 7.32 5.30
C SER A 87 6.44 6.10 6.01
N GLY A 88 7.08 5.72 7.12
CA GLY A 88 6.89 4.43 7.79
C GLY A 88 8.15 3.57 7.71
N ASN A 89 8.11 2.39 8.33
CA ASN A 89 9.22 1.43 8.26
C ASN A 89 9.16 0.68 6.92
N ALA A 90 9.94 1.10 5.93
CA ALA A 90 9.89 0.51 4.60
C ALA A 90 11.24 0.52 3.87
N GLU A 91 11.37 -0.43 2.95
CA GLU A 91 12.49 -0.56 2.03
C GLU A 91 12.01 -0.29 0.60
N LEU A 92 12.68 0.62 -0.11
CA LEU A 92 12.39 0.94 -1.50
C LEU A 92 13.34 0.18 -2.42
N PHE A 93 12.75 -0.57 -3.36
CA PHE A 93 13.47 -1.27 -4.42
C PHE A 93 13.10 -0.62 -5.77
N GLY A 94 14.07 0.05 -6.38
CA GLY A 94 13.99 0.48 -7.78
C GLY A 94 14.49 -0.62 -8.71
N LEU A 95 13.84 -0.78 -9.88
CA LEU A 95 14.58 -1.32 -11.01
C LEU A 95 15.62 -0.27 -11.36
N ALA A 96 16.91 -0.63 -11.33
CA ALA A 96 17.92 0.17 -12.00
C ALA A 96 17.48 0.27 -13.47
N CYS A 97 17.12 1.47 -13.92
CA CYS A 97 16.99 1.73 -15.34
C CYS A 97 18.33 1.35 -15.97
N ALA A 98 18.35 0.31 -16.79
CA ALA A 98 19.44 0.16 -17.75
C ALA A 98 19.33 1.40 -18.66
N GLU A 99 20.31 2.29 -18.57
CA GLU A 99 20.48 3.34 -19.56
C GLU A 99 20.68 2.64 -20.92
N GLU A 100 19.79 2.88 -21.88
CA GLU A 100 19.98 2.49 -23.29
C GLU A 100 20.92 3.48 -24.00
#